data_AF-A0AAQ4S2T0-F1
#
_entry.id   AF-A0AAQ4S2T0-F1
#
_cell.length_a   1.000
_cell.length_b   1.000
_cell.length_c   1.000
_cell.angle_alpha   90.00
_cell.angle_beta   90.00
_cell.angle_gamma   90.00
#
_symmetry.space_group_name_H-M   'P 1'
#
loop_
_entity.id
_entity.type
_entity.pdbx_description
1 polymer ?
#
loop_
_entity_poly.entity_id
_entity_poly.type
_entity_poly.pdbx_seq_one_letter_code
_entity_poly.pdbx_strand_id
1 'polypeptide(L)'
;MLRANDFEYVIFTLISSTGTWVTFGGQISDEVAEQLMTIAYESGVNLFDTAEVYSGGKELCLCAGMCKCMRVRADTHLFSCFFCCRAETERGLNRKHIIEGLRSSLQRMQLEYVDVVFANRPDSNTPMEEIVRSMTHVINQGMSMYWGTSRWSAMEIMEAYSVARQFNLIPPVCEQAEYHFFQRDKVETQLPELYHKIGVGVVSWSPLACGIITGKYENGVPESSRASMKPYQWLREKILSEDGRKQQAKLKELTYVAEKLGCTLPQLAIAWCLRNEGVSSVLLGSSNPIQLTENLGAIQVIPKMTAGIASEVDQILGNRPHSKKDYQH
;
A
#
# COMPACT_ATOMS: atom_id res chain seq x y z
N MET A 1 10.21 -14.08 -16.51
CA MET A 1 10.30 -13.33 -15.23
C MET A 1 9.27 -12.24 -15.35
N LEU A 2 8.12 -12.41 -14.67
CA LEU A 2 7.06 -11.40 -14.67
C LEU A 2 7.65 -10.09 -14.14
N ARG A 3 7.56 -9.02 -14.93
CA ARG A 3 7.99 -7.69 -14.54
C ARG A 3 6.80 -6.99 -13.91
N ALA A 4 7.05 -6.08 -12.97
CA ALA A 4 5.99 -5.29 -12.34
C ALA A 4 5.19 -4.39 -13.31
N ASN A 5 5.60 -4.30 -14.58
CA ASN A 5 4.86 -3.60 -15.65
C ASN A 5 4.03 -4.56 -16.53
N ASP A 6 4.10 -5.87 -16.30
CA ASP A 6 3.18 -6.83 -16.93
C ASP A 6 1.76 -6.73 -16.31
N PHE A 7 1.63 -5.96 -15.23
CA PHE A 7 0.36 -5.45 -14.73
C PHE A 7 0.00 -4.19 -15.53
N GLU A 8 -0.74 -4.35 -16.64
CA GLU A 8 -1.35 -3.22 -17.35
C GLU A 8 -2.11 -2.33 -16.36
N TYR A 9 -2.11 -1.00 -16.61
CA TYR A 9 -2.69 0.03 -15.76
C TYR A 9 -4.05 -0.35 -15.15
N VAL A 10 -4.04 -0.88 -13.94
CA VAL A 10 -5.27 -1.19 -13.19
C VAL A 10 -5.22 -0.38 -11.91
N ILE A 11 -6.30 0.36 -11.64
CA ILE A 11 -6.49 0.94 -10.31
C ILE A 11 -6.78 -0.22 -9.38
N PHE A 12 -5.86 -0.45 -8.46
CA PHE A 12 -5.92 -1.55 -7.53
C PHE A 12 -6.51 -1.05 -6.20
N THR A 13 -7.73 -1.44 -5.88
CA THR A 13 -8.32 -1.13 -4.57
C THR A 13 -7.77 -2.08 -3.53
N LEU A 14 -6.93 -1.53 -2.66
CA LEU A 14 -6.70 -2.17 -1.40
C LEU A 14 -7.97 -2.05 -0.54
N ILE A 15 -8.40 -3.18 -0.04
CA ILE A 15 -9.14 -3.26 1.20
C ILE A 15 -8.09 -3.12 2.31
N SER A 16 -7.77 -1.91 2.76
CA SER A 16 -6.88 -1.66 3.94
C SER A 16 -5.32 -1.47 3.76
N SER A 17 -4.82 -0.31 3.29
CA SER A 17 -3.38 -0.02 3.08
C SER A 17 -2.48 0.31 4.30
N THR A 18 -1.90 -0.70 4.95
CA THR A 18 -0.70 -0.69 5.85
C THR A 18 -0.79 -0.34 7.34
N GLY A 19 -0.58 -1.36 8.16
CA GLY A 19 0.28 -1.30 9.35
C GLY A 19 -0.40 -1.22 10.71
N THR A 20 -1.68 -0.83 10.75
CA THR A 20 -2.58 -0.84 11.92
C THR A 20 -3.93 -0.36 11.39
N TRP A 21 -4.58 -1.15 10.53
CA TRP A 21 -5.70 -0.63 9.74
C TRP A 21 -7.05 -1.19 10.14
N VAL A 22 -8.03 -0.30 9.97
CA VAL A 22 -9.12 -0.16 10.93
C VAL A 22 -10.40 -0.76 10.41
N THR A 23 -10.57 -0.87 9.09
CA THR A 23 -11.87 -1.10 8.48
C THR A 23 -12.37 -2.50 8.75
N PHE A 24 -11.80 -3.52 8.09
CA PHE A 24 -12.35 -4.87 8.12
C PHE A 24 -12.07 -5.54 9.47
N GLY A 25 -13.11 -6.12 10.08
CA GLY A 25 -13.04 -6.72 11.42
C GLY A 25 -12.88 -5.70 12.57
N GLY A 26 -13.03 -4.40 12.30
CA GLY A 26 -12.84 -3.30 13.27
C GLY A 26 -13.90 -2.19 13.18
N GLN A 27 -13.65 -1.18 12.33
CA GLN A 27 -14.37 0.08 12.19
C GLN A 27 -15.67 -0.07 11.40
N ILE A 28 -15.72 -0.99 10.43
CA ILE A 28 -16.89 -1.23 9.59
C ILE A 28 -17.43 -2.63 9.84
N SER A 29 -18.72 -2.82 9.56
CA SER A 29 -19.35 -4.14 9.65
C SER A 29 -18.94 -5.03 8.48
N ASP A 30 -19.17 -6.33 8.64
CA ASP A 30 -18.84 -7.35 7.65
C ASP A 30 -19.63 -7.14 6.34
N GLU A 31 -20.86 -6.62 6.43
CA GLU A 31 -21.70 -6.29 5.28
C GLU A 31 -21.14 -5.10 4.48
N VAL A 32 -20.62 -4.07 5.17
CA VAL A 32 -19.97 -2.93 4.50
C VAL A 32 -18.67 -3.37 3.85
N ALA A 33 -17.93 -4.27 4.51
CA ALA A 33 -16.76 -4.91 3.94
C ALA A 33 -17.11 -5.62 2.61
N GLU A 34 -18.19 -6.42 2.59
CA GLU A 34 -18.67 -7.12 1.39
C GLU A 34 -19.06 -6.18 0.27
N GLN A 35 -19.75 -5.09 0.58
CA GLN A 35 -20.07 -4.05 -0.40
C GLN A 35 -18.80 -3.44 -1.00
N LEU A 36 -17.80 -3.11 -0.18
CA LEU A 36 -16.54 -2.53 -0.65
C LEU A 36 -15.78 -3.48 -1.59
N MET A 37 -15.68 -4.75 -1.22
CA MET A 37 -15.04 -5.77 -2.07
C MET A 37 -15.77 -5.95 -3.39
N THR A 38 -17.10 -6.01 -3.35
CA THR A 38 -17.94 -6.20 -4.53
C THR A 38 -17.76 -5.02 -5.49
N ILE A 39 -17.87 -3.79 -4.99
CA ILE A 39 -17.66 -2.57 -5.79
C ILE A 39 -16.26 -2.56 -6.42
N ALA A 40 -15.22 -2.89 -5.65
CA ALA A 40 -13.86 -2.95 -6.15
C ALA A 40 -13.75 -3.98 -7.29
N TYR A 41 -14.19 -5.21 -7.05
CA TYR A 41 -14.08 -6.31 -8.01
C TYR A 41 -14.88 -6.05 -9.29
N GLU A 42 -16.13 -5.59 -9.16
CA GLU A 42 -16.98 -5.22 -10.31
C GLU A 42 -16.42 -4.03 -11.09
N SER A 43 -15.62 -3.17 -10.45
CA SER A 43 -14.91 -2.07 -11.10
C SER A 43 -13.59 -2.49 -11.76
N GLY A 44 -13.28 -3.79 -11.78
CA GLY A 44 -12.08 -4.34 -12.42
C GLY A 44 -10.85 -4.43 -11.51
N VAL A 45 -10.99 -4.19 -10.20
CA VAL A 45 -9.90 -4.39 -9.25
C VAL A 45 -9.67 -5.88 -9.04
N ASN A 46 -8.41 -6.29 -9.12
CA ASN A 46 -7.98 -7.67 -8.86
C ASN A 46 -6.84 -7.79 -7.83
N LEU A 47 -6.44 -6.71 -7.15
CA LEU A 47 -5.41 -6.75 -6.11
C LEU A 47 -6.02 -6.40 -4.77
N PHE A 48 -5.87 -7.30 -3.81
CA PHE A 48 -6.34 -7.13 -2.44
C PHE A 48 -5.20 -7.45 -1.47
N ASP A 49 -4.85 -6.52 -0.58
CA ASP A 49 -3.82 -6.74 0.44
C ASP A 49 -4.46 -6.81 1.83
N THR A 50 -3.82 -7.57 2.70
CA THR A 50 -4.21 -7.79 4.08
C THR A 50 -2.97 -8.14 4.91
N ALA A 51 -3.09 -8.26 6.23
CA ALA A 51 -1.98 -8.61 7.10
C ALA A 51 -2.43 -9.46 8.29
N GLU A 52 -1.53 -10.28 8.82
CA GLU A 52 -1.81 -11.12 10.00
C GLU A 52 -2.22 -10.29 11.23
N VAL A 53 -1.67 -9.08 11.34
CA VAL A 53 -1.84 -8.20 12.50
C VAL A 53 -3.17 -7.46 12.46
N TYR A 54 -3.85 -7.39 11.31
CA TYR A 54 -5.06 -6.58 11.18
C TYR A 54 -6.23 -7.21 11.93
N SER A 55 -6.87 -6.40 12.79
CA SER A 55 -7.98 -6.80 13.65
C SER A 55 -7.74 -8.09 14.45
N GLY A 56 -6.46 -8.38 14.78
CA GLY A 56 -6.06 -9.63 15.45
C GLY A 56 -6.31 -10.89 14.61
N GLY A 57 -6.25 -10.78 13.29
CA GLY A 57 -6.48 -11.87 12.33
C GLY A 57 -7.93 -12.01 11.86
N LYS A 58 -8.88 -11.20 12.35
CA LYS A 58 -10.31 -11.26 11.94
C LYS A 58 -10.54 -10.87 10.48
N GLU A 59 -9.78 -9.93 9.96
CA GLU A 59 -9.87 -9.47 8.57
C GLU A 59 -9.59 -10.61 7.57
N LEU A 60 -8.68 -11.53 7.92
CA LEU A 60 -8.37 -12.70 7.09
C LEU A 60 -9.57 -13.65 6.95
N CYS A 61 -10.36 -13.83 8.01
CA CYS A 61 -11.57 -14.66 7.97
C CYS A 61 -12.67 -14.03 7.12
N LEU A 62 -12.75 -12.70 7.12
CA LEU A 62 -13.68 -11.95 6.26
C LEU A 62 -13.31 -12.13 4.79
N CYS A 63 -12.05 -11.85 4.44
CA CYS A 63 -11.55 -12.06 3.08
C CYS A 63 -11.80 -13.50 2.58
N ALA A 64 -11.69 -14.51 3.45
CA ALA A 64 -12.01 -15.90 3.13
C ALA A 64 -13.45 -16.13 2.67
N GLY A 65 -14.41 -15.66 3.47
CA GLY A 65 -15.84 -15.80 3.16
C GLY A 65 -16.18 -15.10 1.85
N MET A 66 -15.54 -13.96 1.60
CA MET A 66 -15.84 -13.10 0.46
C MET A 66 -15.20 -13.63 -0.83
N CYS A 67 -13.98 -14.19 -0.77
CA CYS A 67 -13.37 -14.87 -1.91
C CYS A 67 -14.20 -16.09 -2.35
N LYS A 68 -14.82 -16.80 -1.40
CA LYS A 68 -15.75 -17.89 -1.69
C LYS A 68 -17.05 -17.38 -2.34
N CYS A 69 -17.61 -16.28 -1.84
CA CYS A 69 -18.84 -15.69 -2.40
C CYS A 69 -18.64 -15.13 -3.81
N MET A 70 -17.50 -14.47 -4.07
CA MET A 70 -17.23 -13.79 -5.34
C MET A 70 -16.76 -14.73 -6.48
N ARG A 71 -16.60 -16.05 -6.23
CA ARG A 71 -16.04 -17.03 -7.20
C ARG A 71 -14.82 -16.46 -7.92
N VAL A 72 -13.91 -15.92 -7.12
CA VAL A 72 -12.79 -15.11 -7.56
C VAL A 72 -12.00 -15.89 -8.63
N ARG A 73 -11.87 -15.31 -9.83
CA ARG A 73 -11.16 -15.92 -10.96
C ARG A 73 -9.67 -16.07 -10.64
N ALA A 74 -8.98 -16.91 -11.41
CA ALA A 74 -7.54 -17.17 -11.30
C ALA A 74 -6.63 -15.92 -11.40
N ASP A 75 -7.19 -14.76 -11.79
CA ASP A 75 -6.48 -13.51 -12.07
C ASP A 75 -6.50 -12.51 -10.89
N THR A 76 -6.84 -12.97 -9.67
CA THR A 76 -6.88 -12.12 -8.47
C THR A 76 -5.64 -12.33 -7.61
N HIS A 77 -4.97 -11.24 -7.31
CA HIS A 77 -3.74 -11.21 -6.55
C HIS A 77 -3.99 -10.84 -5.08
N LEU A 78 -3.77 -11.81 -4.19
CA LEU A 78 -3.80 -11.59 -2.75
C LEU A 78 -2.39 -11.34 -2.20
N PHE A 79 -2.30 -10.29 -1.40
CA PHE A 79 -1.08 -9.88 -0.74
C PHE A 79 -1.23 -10.03 0.78
N SER A 80 -0.25 -10.65 1.44
CA SER A 80 -0.28 -10.81 2.90
C SER A 80 1.02 -10.31 3.53
N CYS A 81 0.90 -9.33 4.43
CA CYS A 81 2.02 -8.75 5.19
C CYS A 81 2.20 -9.43 6.57
N PHE A 82 3.45 -9.81 6.92
CA PHE A 82 3.82 -10.45 8.20
C PHE A 82 4.73 -9.56 9.05
N PHE A 83 4.50 -9.50 10.37
CA PHE A 83 5.51 -9.03 11.34
C PHE A 83 5.23 -9.35 12.81
N CYS A 84 3.97 -9.46 13.26
CA CYS A 84 3.69 -9.34 14.69
C CYS A 84 2.43 -10.11 15.15
N CYS A 85 2.64 -11.01 16.10
CA CYS A 85 1.65 -11.66 16.96
C CYS A 85 2.07 -11.51 18.44
N ARG A 86 1.44 -12.25 19.37
CA ARG A 86 1.42 -11.93 20.81
C ARG A 86 2.64 -12.42 21.57
N ALA A 87 3.27 -13.52 21.16
CA ALA A 87 4.44 -14.07 21.84
C ALA A 87 5.77 -13.68 21.17
N GLU A 88 6.87 -13.79 21.92
CA GLU A 88 8.23 -13.43 21.47
C GLU A 88 8.66 -14.18 20.19
N THR A 89 8.21 -15.43 20.02
CA THR A 89 8.49 -16.23 18.81
C THR A 89 7.51 -15.99 17.68
N GLU A 90 6.45 -15.22 17.92
CA GLU A 90 5.41 -14.92 16.92
C GLU A 90 5.62 -13.50 16.34
N ARG A 91 6.87 -13.01 16.31
CA ARG A 91 7.21 -11.71 15.73
C ARG A 91 8.51 -11.76 14.96
N GLY A 92 8.71 -10.76 14.11
CA GLY A 92 9.91 -10.60 13.28
C GLY A 92 9.84 -11.37 11.97
N LEU A 93 10.99 -11.57 11.35
CA LEU A 93 11.14 -12.22 10.04
C LEU A 93 12.02 -13.48 10.13
N ASN A 94 12.16 -14.05 11.32
CA ASN A 94 12.81 -15.35 11.48
C ASN A 94 12.02 -16.45 10.75
N ARG A 95 12.72 -17.53 10.40
CA ARG A 95 12.16 -18.64 9.62
C ARG A 95 10.91 -19.25 10.25
N LYS A 96 10.89 -19.40 11.57
CA LYS A 96 9.77 -19.96 12.31
C LYS A 96 8.52 -19.10 12.10
N HIS A 97 8.62 -17.79 12.33
CA HIS A 97 7.49 -16.89 12.19
C HIS A 97 7.01 -16.76 10.74
N ILE A 98 7.91 -16.68 9.76
CA ILE A 98 7.51 -16.61 8.34
C ILE A 98 6.66 -17.84 7.95
N ILE A 99 7.08 -19.05 8.34
CA ILE A 99 6.38 -20.28 7.99
C ILE A 99 5.07 -20.42 8.78
N GLU A 100 5.11 -20.26 10.11
CA GLU A 100 3.94 -20.45 10.99
C GLU A 100 2.90 -19.34 10.78
N GLY A 101 3.35 -18.10 10.64
CA GLY A 101 2.52 -16.95 10.32
C GLY A 101 1.79 -17.15 9.00
N LEU A 102 2.52 -17.49 7.93
CA LEU A 102 1.89 -17.68 6.61
C LEU A 102 0.92 -18.86 6.59
N ARG A 103 1.26 -20.01 7.20
CA ARG A 103 0.30 -21.11 7.35
C ARG A 103 -0.97 -20.70 8.08
N SER A 104 -0.82 -19.96 9.18
CA SER A 104 -1.95 -19.49 9.96
C SER A 104 -2.82 -18.49 9.18
N SER A 105 -2.19 -17.60 8.40
CA SER A 105 -2.90 -16.66 7.54
C SER A 105 -3.65 -17.37 6.42
N LEU A 106 -3.02 -18.32 5.73
CA LEU A 106 -3.65 -19.14 4.70
C LEU A 106 -4.85 -19.93 5.25
N GLN A 107 -4.71 -20.51 6.45
CA GLN A 107 -5.81 -21.21 7.12
C GLN A 107 -6.99 -20.27 7.42
N ARG A 108 -6.74 -19.06 7.91
CA ARG A 108 -7.80 -18.05 8.17
C ARG A 108 -8.45 -17.59 6.88
N MET A 109 -7.66 -17.37 5.82
CA MET A 109 -8.13 -17.00 4.49
C MET A 109 -8.81 -18.16 3.75
N GLN A 110 -8.66 -19.39 4.23
CA GLN A 110 -9.12 -20.61 3.56
C GLN A 110 -8.58 -20.72 2.12
N LEU A 111 -7.31 -20.33 1.94
CA LEU A 111 -6.57 -20.37 0.68
C LEU A 111 -5.40 -21.34 0.80
N GLU A 112 -4.99 -21.91 -0.33
CA GLU A 112 -3.78 -22.75 -0.41
C GLU A 112 -2.51 -21.90 -0.56
N TYR A 113 -2.62 -20.75 -1.24
CA TYR A 113 -1.53 -19.82 -1.45
C TYR A 113 -2.01 -18.36 -1.51
N VAL A 114 -1.05 -17.43 -1.42
CA VAL A 114 -1.23 -16.01 -1.79
C VAL A 114 -0.28 -15.65 -2.92
N ASP A 115 -0.66 -14.73 -3.80
CA ASP A 115 0.19 -14.34 -4.93
C ASP A 115 1.50 -13.74 -4.46
N VAL A 116 1.49 -12.89 -3.44
CA VAL A 116 2.71 -12.32 -2.89
C VAL A 116 2.66 -12.24 -1.37
N VAL A 117 3.70 -12.75 -0.73
CA VAL A 117 3.94 -12.55 0.70
C VAL A 117 4.88 -11.37 0.95
N PHE A 118 4.51 -10.46 1.84
CA PHE A 118 5.32 -9.30 2.19
C PHE A 118 5.97 -9.43 3.57
N ALA A 119 7.25 -9.06 3.64
CA ALA A 119 7.87 -8.62 4.88
C ALA A 119 7.35 -7.22 5.24
N ASN A 120 6.47 -7.10 6.24
CA ASN A 120 5.73 -5.86 6.53
C ASN A 120 6.62 -4.69 7.02
N ARG A 121 7.80 -5.00 7.57
CA ARG A 121 8.87 -4.04 7.93
C ARG A 121 10.20 -4.78 8.07
N PRO A 122 11.35 -4.09 8.09
CA PRO A 122 12.64 -4.73 8.36
C PRO A 122 12.69 -5.36 9.74
N ASP A 123 13.50 -6.40 9.90
CA ASP A 123 13.78 -7.04 11.18
C ASP A 123 15.29 -7.05 11.42
N SER A 124 15.75 -6.17 12.30
CA SER A 124 17.17 -6.06 12.66
C SER A 124 17.69 -7.25 13.48
N ASN A 125 16.80 -8.12 13.98
CA ASN A 125 17.18 -9.27 14.82
C ASN A 125 17.35 -10.56 14.01
N THR A 126 16.92 -10.58 12.74
CA THR A 126 17.01 -11.75 11.87
C THR A 126 17.99 -11.49 10.73
N PRO A 127 19.01 -12.34 10.50
CA PRO A 127 19.93 -12.18 9.38
C PRO A 127 19.20 -12.22 8.02
N MET A 128 19.63 -11.36 7.08
CA MET A 128 19.02 -11.28 5.75
C MET A 128 18.97 -12.63 5.02
N GLU A 129 20.03 -13.44 5.15
CA GLU A 129 20.07 -14.78 4.57
C GLU A 129 18.92 -15.67 5.06
N GLU A 130 18.61 -15.63 6.35
CA GLU A 130 17.51 -16.42 6.92
C GLU A 130 16.17 -15.96 6.38
N ILE A 131 15.95 -14.63 6.26
CA ILE A 131 14.73 -14.04 5.72
C ILE A 131 14.53 -14.52 4.27
N VAL A 132 15.52 -14.32 3.41
CA VAL A 132 15.44 -14.66 1.98
C VAL A 132 15.28 -16.17 1.76
N ARG A 133 15.97 -17.01 2.53
CA ARG A 133 15.79 -18.48 2.49
C ARG A 133 14.38 -18.90 2.93
N SER A 134 13.80 -18.19 3.89
CA SER A 134 12.46 -18.49 4.40
C SER A 134 11.37 -18.08 3.42
N MET A 135 11.50 -16.90 2.82
CA MET A 135 10.62 -16.45 1.72
C MET A 135 10.71 -17.38 0.50
N THR A 136 11.93 -17.77 0.12
CA THR A 136 12.15 -18.75 -0.96
C THR A 136 11.53 -20.10 -0.63
N HIS A 137 11.62 -20.55 0.63
CA HIS A 137 11.03 -21.81 1.06
C HIS A 137 9.51 -21.80 0.92
N VAL A 138 8.82 -20.78 1.41
CA VAL A 138 7.36 -20.73 1.33
C VAL A 138 6.86 -20.66 -0.12
N ILE A 139 7.63 -20.03 -1.02
CA ILE A 139 7.35 -20.06 -2.46
C ILE A 139 7.51 -21.47 -3.03
N ASN A 140 8.64 -22.13 -2.74
CA ASN A 140 8.88 -23.50 -3.21
C ASN A 140 7.92 -24.53 -2.61
N GLN A 141 7.28 -24.23 -1.48
CA GLN A 141 6.20 -25.05 -0.90
C GLN A 141 4.82 -24.75 -1.51
N GLY A 142 4.73 -23.83 -2.47
CA GLY A 142 3.47 -23.42 -3.07
C GLY A 142 2.57 -22.62 -2.13
N MET A 143 3.09 -22.08 -1.03
CA MET A 143 2.31 -21.25 -0.09
C MET A 143 2.23 -19.79 -0.57
N SER A 144 3.12 -19.38 -1.46
CA SER A 144 3.02 -18.11 -2.17
C SER A 144 3.65 -18.17 -3.57
N MET A 145 3.23 -17.32 -4.51
CA MET A 145 3.85 -17.26 -5.85
C MET A 145 5.12 -16.41 -5.86
N TYR A 146 5.12 -15.29 -5.13
CA TYR A 146 6.25 -14.35 -5.02
C TYR A 146 6.39 -13.81 -3.60
N TRP A 147 7.42 -13.01 -3.37
CA TRP A 147 7.52 -12.23 -2.15
C TRP A 147 7.98 -10.81 -2.42
N GLY A 148 7.70 -9.92 -1.48
CA GLY A 148 8.10 -8.52 -1.54
C GLY A 148 8.49 -7.98 -0.18
N THR A 149 8.92 -6.73 -0.17
CA THR A 149 9.30 -5.98 1.03
C THR A 149 8.31 -4.85 1.27
N SER A 150 8.22 -4.35 2.50
CA SER A 150 7.40 -3.18 2.84
C SER A 150 8.11 -2.35 3.89
N ARG A 151 8.27 -1.05 3.66
CA ARG A 151 9.01 -0.12 4.54
C ARG A 151 10.52 -0.38 4.60
N TRP A 152 11.07 -1.16 3.69
CA TRP A 152 12.51 -1.42 3.64
C TRP A 152 13.25 -0.27 2.95
N SER A 153 14.46 0.03 3.39
CA SER A 153 15.34 0.97 2.69
C SER A 153 15.82 0.37 1.36
N ALA A 154 16.25 1.22 0.43
CA ALA A 154 16.84 0.74 -0.82
C ALA A 154 18.09 -0.13 -0.60
N MET A 155 18.82 0.10 0.50
CA MET A 155 19.98 -0.70 0.90
C MET A 155 19.55 -2.12 1.29
N GLU A 156 18.56 -2.26 2.17
CA GLU A 156 18.07 -3.58 2.62
C GLU A 156 17.46 -4.39 1.47
N ILE A 157 16.75 -3.73 0.54
CA ILE A 157 16.20 -4.40 -0.66
C ILE A 157 17.33 -4.93 -1.55
N MET A 158 18.40 -4.13 -1.73
CA MET A 158 19.57 -4.56 -2.50
C MET A 158 20.34 -5.67 -1.78
N GLU A 159 20.41 -5.65 -0.45
CA GLU A 159 20.99 -6.73 0.35
C GLU A 159 20.21 -8.05 0.15
N ALA A 160 18.88 -8.02 0.22
CA ALA A 160 18.03 -9.17 -0.07
C ALA A 160 18.27 -9.72 -1.48
N TYR A 161 18.37 -8.83 -2.48
CA TYR A 161 18.69 -9.22 -3.85
C TYR A 161 20.09 -9.86 -3.95
N SER A 162 21.09 -9.28 -3.29
CA SER A 162 22.47 -9.79 -3.27
C SER A 162 22.52 -11.20 -2.67
N VAL A 163 21.89 -11.40 -1.52
CA VAL A 163 21.73 -12.72 -0.88
C VAL A 163 21.05 -13.71 -1.82
N ALA A 164 19.97 -13.29 -2.49
CA ALA A 164 19.27 -14.14 -3.43
C ALA A 164 20.14 -14.58 -4.60
N ARG A 165 20.96 -13.67 -5.16
CA ARG A 165 21.90 -14.01 -6.23
C ARG A 165 23.04 -14.89 -5.75
N GLN A 166 23.61 -14.62 -4.59
CA GLN A 166 24.73 -15.38 -4.04
C GLN A 166 24.36 -16.85 -3.76
N PHE A 167 23.16 -17.09 -3.25
CA PHE A 167 22.72 -18.43 -2.81
C PHE A 167 21.71 -19.10 -3.74
N ASN A 168 21.50 -18.55 -4.95
CA ASN A 168 20.53 -19.02 -5.92
C ASN A 168 19.10 -19.17 -5.34
N LEU A 169 18.65 -18.12 -4.64
CA LEU A 169 17.34 -18.01 -4.02
C LEU A 169 16.45 -17.05 -4.85
N ILE A 170 15.19 -16.91 -4.45
CA ILE A 170 14.21 -16.08 -5.15
C ILE A 170 14.30 -14.64 -4.59
N PRO A 171 14.59 -13.61 -5.42
CA PRO A 171 14.63 -12.22 -4.98
C PRO A 171 13.22 -11.63 -4.79
N PRO A 172 13.07 -10.52 -4.03
CA PRO A 172 11.78 -9.85 -3.90
C PRO A 172 11.39 -9.18 -5.23
N VAL A 173 10.08 -9.14 -5.53
CA VAL A 173 9.56 -8.61 -6.81
C VAL A 173 8.99 -7.20 -6.70
N CYS A 174 8.64 -6.75 -5.49
CA CYS A 174 8.04 -5.44 -5.26
C CYS A 174 8.33 -4.91 -3.86
N GLU A 175 8.26 -3.59 -3.72
CA GLU A 175 8.29 -2.87 -2.46
C GLU A 175 6.95 -2.17 -2.22
N GLN A 176 6.37 -2.36 -1.03
CA GLN A 176 5.25 -1.59 -0.53
C GLN A 176 5.72 -0.31 0.19
N ALA A 177 5.51 0.85 -0.44
CA ALA A 177 6.02 2.13 0.07
C ALA A 177 4.93 3.20 0.24
N GLU A 178 5.06 4.04 1.28
CA GLU A 178 4.18 5.19 1.46
C GLU A 178 4.39 6.18 0.31
N TYR A 179 3.31 6.58 -0.36
CA TYR A 179 3.38 7.58 -1.42
C TYR A 179 2.11 8.41 -1.46
N HIS A 180 2.31 9.71 -1.33
CA HIS A 180 1.26 10.72 -1.43
C HIS A 180 1.90 12.10 -1.52
N PHE A 181 1.10 13.15 -1.68
CA PHE A 181 1.57 14.54 -1.79
C PHE A 181 2.66 14.94 -0.77
N PHE A 182 2.51 14.52 0.48
CA PHE A 182 3.43 14.87 1.56
C PHE A 182 4.51 13.82 1.88
N GLN A 183 4.60 12.72 1.10
CA GLN A 183 5.60 11.66 1.27
C GLN A 183 6.00 11.13 -0.11
N ARG A 184 7.15 11.60 -0.60
CA ARG A 184 7.55 11.47 -2.01
C ARG A 184 8.92 10.84 -2.21
N ASP A 185 9.86 11.18 -1.34
CA ASP A 185 11.29 10.97 -1.51
C ASP A 185 11.65 9.54 -1.94
N LYS A 186 11.23 8.54 -1.17
CA LYS A 186 11.56 7.14 -1.43
C LYS A 186 11.08 6.68 -2.81
N VAL A 187 9.81 6.93 -3.13
CA VAL A 187 9.18 6.45 -4.37
C VAL A 187 9.66 7.22 -5.61
N GLU A 188 9.97 8.51 -5.48
CA GLU A 188 10.40 9.33 -6.62
C GLU A 188 11.93 9.31 -6.84
N THR A 189 12.74 8.99 -5.84
CA THR A 189 14.22 9.04 -5.97
C THR A 189 14.94 7.72 -5.79
N GLN A 190 14.46 6.82 -4.93
CA GLN A 190 15.17 5.59 -4.58
C GLN A 190 14.64 4.39 -5.37
N LEU A 191 13.32 4.21 -5.40
CA LEU A 191 12.70 3.04 -6.03
C LEU A 191 12.85 2.98 -7.56
N PRO A 192 12.88 4.10 -8.33
CA PRO A 192 13.14 4.03 -9.77
C PRO A 192 14.51 3.41 -10.09
N GLU A 193 15.53 3.71 -9.28
CA GLU A 193 16.85 3.09 -9.43
C GLU A 193 16.82 1.57 -9.14
N LEU A 194 16.05 1.14 -8.13
CA LEU A 194 15.86 -0.29 -7.84
C LEU A 194 15.12 -1.00 -8.98
N TYR A 195 14.08 -0.38 -9.52
CA TYR A 195 13.37 -0.90 -10.68
C TYR A 195 14.31 -1.11 -11.87
N HIS A 196 15.12 -0.10 -12.22
CA HIS A 196 16.05 -0.20 -13.35
C HIS A 196 17.19 -1.20 -13.12
N LYS A 197 17.68 -1.37 -11.88
CA LYS A 197 18.82 -2.25 -11.58
C LYS A 197 18.41 -3.71 -11.36
N ILE A 198 17.31 -3.95 -10.66
CA ILE A 198 16.94 -5.28 -10.16
C ILE A 198 15.49 -5.68 -10.48
N GLY A 199 14.70 -4.81 -11.10
CA GLY A 199 13.34 -5.12 -11.55
C GLY A 199 12.27 -5.08 -10.46
N VAL A 200 12.57 -4.47 -9.29
CA VAL A 200 11.61 -4.35 -8.18
C VAL A 200 10.58 -3.27 -8.50
N GLY A 201 9.29 -3.65 -8.53
CA GLY A 201 8.17 -2.73 -8.70
C GLY A 201 7.75 -2.01 -7.42
N VAL A 202 6.83 -1.06 -7.55
CA VAL A 202 6.29 -0.31 -6.40
C VAL A 202 4.79 -0.48 -6.27
N VAL A 203 4.37 -0.93 -5.09
CA VAL A 203 2.96 -0.96 -4.68
C VAL A 203 2.78 0.09 -3.59
N SER A 204 2.24 1.26 -3.92
CA SER A 204 2.22 2.38 -2.98
C SER A 204 1.02 2.37 -2.05
N TRP A 205 1.16 2.91 -0.84
CA TRP A 205 0.08 2.92 0.17
C TRP A 205 -0.14 4.29 0.81
N SER A 206 -1.30 4.43 1.48
CA SER A 206 -1.79 5.69 2.06
C SER A 206 -1.85 6.87 1.08
N PRO A 207 -2.41 6.73 -0.14
CA PRO A 207 -2.46 7.81 -1.13
C PRO A 207 -3.14 9.09 -0.63
N LEU A 208 -4.02 8.94 0.38
CA LEU A 208 -4.72 10.05 1.02
C LEU A 208 -4.16 10.42 2.40
N ALA A 209 -2.98 9.94 2.76
CA ALA A 209 -2.31 10.15 4.05
C ALA A 209 -3.26 9.93 5.25
N CYS A 210 -3.83 8.72 5.36
CA CYS A 210 -4.84 8.38 6.37
C CYS A 210 -6.12 9.26 6.34
N GLY A 211 -6.41 9.87 5.19
CA GLY A 211 -7.56 10.76 4.99
C GLY A 211 -7.24 12.24 5.17
N ILE A 212 -5.99 12.60 5.49
CA ILE A 212 -5.56 14.00 5.62
C ILE A 212 -5.83 14.77 4.33
N ILE A 213 -5.54 14.15 3.18
CA ILE A 213 -5.62 14.77 1.85
C ILE A 213 -7.07 14.97 1.39
N THR A 214 -8.08 14.43 2.07
CA THR A 214 -9.48 14.68 1.69
C THR A 214 -9.98 16.07 2.10
N GLY A 215 -9.16 16.90 2.77
CA GLY A 215 -9.54 18.22 3.27
C GLY A 215 -10.49 18.21 4.48
N LYS A 216 -10.95 17.04 4.94
CA LYS A 216 -11.95 16.92 6.02
C LYS A 216 -11.49 17.41 7.40
N TYR A 217 -10.20 17.75 7.54
CA TYR A 217 -9.60 18.20 8.78
C TYR A 217 -9.36 19.72 8.83
N GLU A 218 -9.79 20.48 7.82
CA GLU A 218 -9.63 21.94 7.76
C GLU A 218 -10.18 22.62 9.02
N ASN A 219 -11.35 22.17 9.49
CA ASN A 219 -12.07 22.74 10.63
C ASN A 219 -11.97 21.90 11.92
N GLY A 220 -10.87 21.16 12.08
CA GLY A 220 -10.64 20.27 13.23
C GLY A 220 -10.90 18.79 12.93
N VAL A 221 -11.00 17.96 13.96
CA VAL A 221 -11.11 16.49 13.81
C VAL A 221 -12.56 16.04 13.87
N PRO A 222 -13.17 15.56 12.77
CA PRO A 222 -14.54 15.06 12.79
C PRO A 222 -14.67 13.80 13.66
N GLU A 223 -15.78 13.65 14.36
CA GLU A 223 -16.01 12.52 15.29
C GLU A 223 -16.03 11.16 14.62
N SER A 224 -16.49 11.06 13.38
CA SER A 224 -16.52 9.82 12.60
C SER A 224 -15.21 9.51 11.85
N SER A 225 -14.19 10.36 12.01
CA SER A 225 -12.94 10.25 11.26
C SER A 225 -11.94 9.28 11.91
N ARG A 226 -10.97 8.78 11.13
CA ARG A 226 -9.91 7.91 11.66
C ARG A 226 -9.14 8.54 12.83
N ALA A 227 -8.93 9.85 12.80
CA ALA A 227 -8.20 10.60 13.82
C ALA A 227 -8.97 10.81 15.13
N SER A 228 -10.28 10.51 15.19
CA SER A 228 -11.03 10.54 16.45
C SER A 228 -10.89 9.25 17.27
N MET A 229 -10.45 8.16 16.64
CA MET A 229 -10.39 6.83 17.24
C MET A 229 -9.20 6.72 18.20
N LYS A 230 -9.41 6.13 19.39
CA LYS A 230 -8.40 6.03 20.47
C LYS A 230 -7.01 5.52 20.02
N PRO A 231 -6.89 4.47 19.18
CA PRO A 231 -5.57 3.99 18.74
C PRO A 231 -4.81 4.95 17.81
N TYR A 232 -5.44 6.04 17.36
CA TYR A 232 -4.91 6.98 16.35
C TYR A 232 -4.66 8.37 16.93
N GLN A 233 -4.39 8.45 18.23
CA GLN A 233 -4.01 9.71 18.86
C GLN A 233 -2.79 10.36 18.18
N TRP A 234 -1.82 9.54 17.74
CA TRP A 234 -0.67 10.01 16.95
C TRP A 234 -1.08 10.72 15.64
N LEU A 235 -2.16 10.27 14.98
CA LEU A 235 -2.67 10.88 13.75
C LEU A 235 -3.34 12.22 14.06
N ARG A 236 -4.09 12.28 15.17
CA ARG A 236 -4.68 13.54 15.67
C ARG A 236 -3.59 14.57 15.99
N GLU A 237 -2.54 14.15 16.68
CA GLU A 237 -1.39 15.01 16.99
C GLU A 237 -0.69 15.50 15.72
N LYS A 238 -0.48 14.61 14.74
CA LYS A 238 0.07 14.97 13.42
C LYS A 238 -0.81 16.01 12.70
N ILE A 239 -2.12 15.85 12.69
CA ILE A 239 -3.06 16.78 12.05
C ILE A 239 -3.05 18.15 12.73
N LEU A 240 -3.04 18.17 14.07
CA LEU A 240 -3.10 19.41 14.85
C LEU A 240 -1.74 20.13 15.00
N SER A 241 -0.65 19.49 14.59
CA SER A 241 0.69 20.06 14.57
C SER A 241 0.80 21.26 13.61
N GLU A 242 1.86 22.05 13.74
CA GLU A 242 2.13 23.16 12.83
C GLU A 242 2.29 22.69 11.38
N ASP A 243 3.00 21.58 11.17
CA ASP A 243 3.19 21.00 9.84
C ASP A 243 1.88 20.44 9.28
N GLY A 244 1.04 19.84 10.12
CA GLY A 244 -0.31 19.42 9.74
C GLY A 244 -1.16 20.60 9.24
N ARG A 245 -1.11 21.75 9.91
CA ARG A 245 -1.79 22.98 9.46
C ARG A 245 -1.23 23.53 8.15
N LYS A 246 0.10 23.51 7.97
CA LYS A 246 0.74 23.88 6.68
C LYS A 246 0.29 22.95 5.55
N GLN A 247 0.13 21.65 5.81
CA GLN A 247 -0.43 20.71 4.84
C GLN A 247 -1.87 21.06 4.49
N GLN A 248 -2.73 21.39 5.46
CA GLN A 248 -4.11 21.81 5.19
C GLN A 248 -4.19 23.07 4.31
N ALA A 249 -3.31 24.06 4.53
CA ALA A 249 -3.25 25.24 3.68
C ALA A 249 -2.94 24.89 2.21
N LYS A 250 -1.96 24.01 1.98
CA LYS A 250 -1.65 23.50 0.63
C LYS A 250 -2.80 22.71 0.01
N LEU A 251 -3.54 21.94 0.81
CA LEU A 251 -4.71 21.22 0.32
C LEU A 251 -5.80 22.17 -0.19
N LYS A 252 -5.98 23.33 0.44
CA LYS A 252 -6.91 24.36 -0.03
C LYS A 252 -6.52 24.89 -1.43
N GLU A 253 -5.23 25.12 -1.66
CA GLU A 253 -4.73 25.51 -2.98
C GLU A 253 -4.94 24.39 -4.01
N LEU A 254 -4.69 23.13 -3.64
CA LEU A 254 -4.90 21.97 -4.50
C LEU A 254 -6.39 21.70 -4.80
N THR A 255 -7.31 22.12 -3.95
CA THR A 255 -8.75 22.05 -4.23
C THR A 255 -9.10 22.86 -5.48
N TYR A 256 -8.50 24.04 -5.69
CA TYR A 256 -8.74 24.82 -6.91
C TYR A 256 -8.25 24.10 -8.18
N VAL A 257 -7.14 23.36 -8.07
CA VAL A 257 -6.65 22.50 -9.17
C VAL A 257 -7.63 21.37 -9.44
N ALA A 258 -8.16 20.72 -8.39
CA ALA A 258 -9.15 19.66 -8.52
C ALA A 258 -10.45 20.16 -9.19
N GLU A 259 -10.95 21.33 -8.78
CA GLU A 259 -12.12 22.01 -9.36
C GLU A 259 -11.93 22.31 -10.85
N LYS A 260 -10.76 22.86 -11.24
CA LYS A 260 -10.38 23.12 -12.63
C LYS A 260 -10.41 21.88 -13.51
N LEU A 261 -10.11 20.70 -12.95
CA LEU A 261 -10.15 19.41 -13.65
C LEU A 261 -11.51 18.71 -13.58
N GLY A 262 -12.46 19.27 -12.83
CA GLY A 262 -13.78 18.68 -12.59
C GLY A 262 -13.69 17.37 -11.81
N CYS A 263 -12.83 17.30 -10.78
CA CYS A 263 -12.64 16.13 -9.94
C CYS A 263 -12.57 16.51 -8.45
N THR A 264 -12.65 15.52 -7.57
CA THR A 264 -12.46 15.75 -6.13
C THR A 264 -10.97 15.76 -5.76
N LEU A 265 -10.63 16.38 -4.63
CA LEU A 265 -9.24 16.39 -4.14
C LEU A 265 -8.68 14.96 -3.89
N PRO A 266 -9.45 14.00 -3.34
CA PRO A 266 -9.04 12.59 -3.31
C PRO A 266 -8.74 12.00 -4.69
N GLN A 267 -9.57 12.26 -5.70
CA GLN A 267 -9.35 11.79 -7.06
C GLN A 267 -8.08 12.37 -7.67
N LEU A 268 -7.84 13.68 -7.47
CA LEU A 268 -6.61 14.34 -7.89
C LEU A 268 -5.37 13.68 -7.26
N ALA A 269 -5.42 13.42 -5.94
CA ALA A 269 -4.30 12.84 -5.21
C ALA A 269 -3.96 11.41 -5.64
N ILE A 270 -4.98 10.57 -5.85
CA ILE A 270 -4.80 9.19 -6.32
C ILE A 270 -4.27 9.18 -7.76
N ALA A 271 -4.85 9.99 -8.65
CA ALA A 271 -4.39 10.11 -10.03
C ALA A 271 -2.96 10.66 -10.10
N TRP A 272 -2.61 11.60 -9.22
CA TRP A 272 -1.24 12.09 -9.08
C TRP A 272 -0.28 10.99 -8.66
N CYS A 273 -0.66 10.09 -7.74
CA CYS A 273 0.18 8.94 -7.38
C CYS A 273 0.40 8.01 -8.58
N LEU A 274 -0.66 7.74 -9.34
CA LEU A 274 -0.62 6.87 -10.54
C LEU A 274 0.10 7.50 -11.74
N ARG A 275 0.40 8.80 -11.72
CA ARG A 275 1.17 9.46 -12.81
C ARG A 275 2.61 8.96 -12.91
N ASN A 276 3.16 8.41 -11.82
CA ASN A 276 4.53 7.94 -11.78
C ASN A 276 4.59 6.54 -12.38
N GLU A 277 5.25 6.38 -13.53
CA GLU A 277 5.39 5.10 -14.23
C GLU A 277 6.08 4.01 -13.38
N GLY A 278 6.86 4.40 -12.36
CA GLY A 278 7.47 3.46 -11.42
C GLY A 278 6.47 2.88 -10.40
N VAL A 279 5.29 3.48 -10.25
CA VAL A 279 4.22 3.01 -9.37
C VAL A 279 3.34 2.05 -10.16
N SER A 280 3.52 0.75 -9.92
CA SER A 280 2.69 -0.30 -10.51
C SER A 280 1.27 -0.25 -9.98
N SER A 281 1.10 0.13 -8.71
CA SER A 281 -0.19 0.09 -8.02
C SER A 281 -0.30 1.12 -6.90
N VAL A 282 -1.52 1.62 -6.66
CA VAL A 282 -1.84 2.52 -5.55
C VAL A 282 -2.94 1.89 -4.71
N LEU A 283 -2.58 1.55 -3.48
CA LEU A 283 -3.44 0.87 -2.56
C LEU A 283 -4.43 1.82 -1.88
N LEU A 284 -5.72 1.64 -2.17
CA LEU A 284 -6.79 2.48 -1.63
C LEU A 284 -7.21 2.12 -0.20
N GLY A 285 -7.95 3.02 0.43
CA GLY A 285 -8.47 2.82 1.78
C GLY A 285 -9.78 3.56 1.95
N SER A 286 -10.87 2.82 2.15
CA SER A 286 -12.22 3.37 2.24
C SER A 286 -12.99 2.76 3.41
N SER A 287 -13.74 3.57 4.13
CA SER A 287 -14.59 3.13 5.24
C SER A 287 -16.08 3.05 4.87
N ASN A 288 -16.44 3.38 3.61
CA ASN A 288 -17.79 3.23 3.09
C ASN A 288 -17.79 3.19 1.55
N PRO A 289 -18.85 2.67 0.92
CA PRO A 289 -19.00 2.59 -0.54
C PRO A 289 -18.80 3.91 -1.28
N ILE A 290 -19.32 5.02 -0.74
CA ILE A 290 -19.26 6.34 -1.39
C ILE A 290 -17.80 6.77 -1.59
N GLN A 291 -16.97 6.62 -0.55
CA GLN A 291 -15.54 6.92 -0.63
C GLN A 291 -14.83 6.03 -1.66
N LEU A 292 -15.17 4.74 -1.72
CA LEU A 292 -14.55 3.83 -2.67
C LEU A 292 -14.91 4.20 -4.11
N THR A 293 -16.20 4.41 -4.40
CA THR A 293 -16.65 4.83 -5.73
C THR A 293 -16.04 6.17 -6.13
N GLU A 294 -15.93 7.13 -5.20
CA GLU A 294 -15.23 8.39 -5.43
C GLU A 294 -13.76 8.15 -5.80
N ASN A 295 -13.04 7.37 -4.99
CA ASN A 295 -11.62 7.09 -5.18
C ASN A 295 -11.34 6.35 -6.50
N LEU A 296 -12.20 5.41 -6.90
CA LEU A 296 -12.11 4.70 -8.18
C LEU A 296 -12.29 5.65 -9.38
N GLY A 297 -13.05 6.73 -9.21
CA GLY A 297 -13.20 7.79 -10.20
C GLY A 297 -11.88 8.52 -10.54
N ALA A 298 -10.81 8.34 -9.75
CA ALA A 298 -9.49 8.87 -10.06
C ALA A 298 -8.96 8.40 -11.43
N ILE A 299 -9.42 7.24 -11.94
CA ILE A 299 -9.02 6.75 -13.27
C ILE A 299 -9.34 7.74 -14.39
N GLN A 300 -10.45 8.49 -14.23
CA GLN A 300 -10.89 9.49 -15.20
C GLN A 300 -10.08 10.79 -15.13
N VAL A 301 -9.27 10.94 -14.09
CA VAL A 301 -8.39 12.11 -13.87
C VAL A 301 -6.99 11.85 -14.43
N ILE A 302 -6.55 10.59 -14.51
CA ILE A 302 -5.21 10.23 -15.02
C ILE A 302 -4.91 10.87 -16.38
N PRO A 303 -5.78 10.78 -17.42
CA PRO A 303 -5.51 11.40 -18.72
C PRO A 303 -5.46 12.94 -18.68
N LYS A 304 -6.05 13.56 -17.64
CA LYS A 304 -6.06 15.01 -17.44
C LYS A 304 -4.80 15.49 -16.71
N MET A 305 -4.02 14.59 -16.11
CA MET A 305 -2.78 14.89 -15.38
C MET A 305 -1.62 15.21 -16.34
N THR A 306 -1.75 16.33 -17.06
CA THR A 306 -0.70 16.80 -17.98
C THR A 306 0.55 17.28 -17.21
N ALA A 307 1.68 17.42 -17.91
CA ALA A 307 2.90 17.98 -17.33
C ALA A 307 2.69 19.37 -16.69
N GLY A 308 1.80 20.20 -17.27
CA GLY A 308 1.46 21.51 -16.71
C GLY A 308 0.73 21.40 -15.38
N ILE A 309 -0.26 20.51 -15.26
CA ILE A 309 -0.98 20.24 -14.01
C ILE A 309 -0.04 19.63 -12.96
N ALA A 310 0.79 18.67 -13.35
CA ALA A 310 1.76 18.06 -12.45
C ALA A 310 2.74 19.11 -11.89
N SER A 311 3.20 20.05 -12.73
CA SER A 311 4.04 21.17 -12.31
C SER A 311 3.32 22.15 -11.38
N GLU A 312 2.04 22.45 -11.64
CA GLU A 312 1.20 23.30 -10.78
C GLU A 312 1.06 22.66 -9.38
N VAL A 313 0.79 21.35 -9.31
CA VAL A 313 0.76 20.60 -8.06
C VAL A 313 2.12 20.59 -7.36
N ASP A 314 3.22 20.38 -8.09
CA ASP A 314 4.58 20.40 -7.52
C ASP A 314 4.95 21.75 -6.92
N GLN A 315 4.53 22.86 -7.55
CA GLN A 315 4.76 24.22 -7.05
C GLN A 315 4.02 24.47 -5.74
N ILE A 316 2.73 24.11 -5.66
CA ILE A 316 1.93 24.24 -4.43
C ILE A 316 2.52 23.38 -3.31
N LEU A 317 2.93 22.15 -3.63
CA LEU A 317 3.50 21.25 -2.64
C LEU A 317 4.89 21.69 -2.18
N GLY A 318 5.69 22.30 -3.05
CA GLY A 318 7.01 22.85 -2.73
C GLY A 318 7.97 21.81 -2.13
N ASN A 319 7.78 20.53 -2.45
CA ASN A 319 8.50 19.41 -1.85
C ASN A 319 8.95 18.37 -2.89
N ARG A 320 9.05 18.77 -4.15
CA ARG A 320 9.58 17.90 -5.21
C ARG A 320 10.98 17.44 -4.80
N PRO A 321 11.22 16.13 -4.66
CA PRO A 321 12.51 15.65 -4.23
C PRO A 321 13.54 15.87 -5.34
N HIS A 322 14.79 16.15 -4.94
CA HIS A 322 15.87 16.39 -5.88
C HIS A 322 16.31 15.04 -6.46
N SER A 323 16.30 14.91 -7.78
CA SER A 323 16.84 13.74 -8.45
C SER A 323 18.33 13.94 -8.72
N LYS A 324 19.11 12.84 -8.81
CA LYS A 324 20.52 12.92 -9.22
C LYS A 324 20.72 13.57 -10.60
N LYS A 325 19.70 13.59 -11.46
CA LYS A 325 19.75 14.26 -12.77
C LYS A 325 19.78 15.78 -12.64
N ASP A 326 19.29 16.34 -11.53
CA ASP A 326 19.24 17.78 -11.29
C ASP A 326 20.62 18.38 -10.92
N TYR A 327 21.60 17.53 -10.60
CA TYR A 327 22.99 17.92 -10.30
C TYR A 327 23.92 17.92 -11.53
N GLN A 328 23.42 17.61 -12.73
CA GLN A 328 24.22 17.57 -13.96
C GLN A 328 24.22 18.88 -14.76
N HIS A 329 23.87 20.01 -14.13
CA HIS A 329 23.90 21.35 -14.73
C HIS A 329 24.88 22.29 -14.04
#